data_AF-A0A0S8HQZ4-F1
#
_entry.id   AF-A0A0S8HQZ4-F1
#
_cell.length_a   1.000
_cell.length_b   1.000
_cell.length_c   1.000
_cell.angle_alpha   90.00
_cell.angle_beta   90.00
_cell.angle_gamma   90.00
#
_symmetry.space_group_name_H-M   'P 1'
#
loop_
_entity.id
_entity.type
_entity.pdbx_description
1 polymer ?
#
loop_
_entity_poly.entity_id
_entity_poly.type
_entity_poly.pdbx_seq_one_letter_code
_entity_poly.pdbx_strand_id
1 'polypeptide(L)'
;MRPNPAIRKIGFANDLLQIKHFNIAEWFFLFFLSGHLIDEITEFRLISNTCSFFIPQNISDYLSIHTAFGEDLIAAAYLFFILPVILWILPYCLISLSRMRISLGDYLKYFSQIFIPIIVTLFVGLIIFEVATKIPYYKYIVHDVRGIETIQAILNGQIAVKRLPTWSQWAFSLLLLLTTIIGIVISFKVIRQLVLKLKIQKNKQLLYSLPIIFVLIFFVDVLMFRCF
;
A
#
# COMPACT_ATOMS: atom_id res chain seq x y z
N MET A 1 34.89 -2.30 25.91
CA MET A 1 34.49 -3.53 25.19
C MET A 1 33.19 -3.25 24.46
N ARG A 2 33.17 -3.28 23.11
CA ARG A 2 31.91 -3.14 22.35
C ARG A 2 31.10 -4.43 22.52
N PRO A 3 29.80 -4.36 22.82
CA PRO A 3 28.97 -5.56 22.95
C PRO A 3 28.95 -6.28 21.60
N ASN A 4 29.39 -7.54 21.60
CA ASN A 4 29.31 -8.42 20.45
C ASN A 4 27.83 -8.64 20.12
N PRO A 5 27.34 -8.30 18.91
CA PRO A 5 25.97 -8.57 18.52
C PRO A 5 25.80 -10.09 18.39
N ALA A 6 25.43 -10.74 19.50
CA ALA A 6 25.11 -12.16 19.51
C ALA A 6 23.96 -12.39 18.54
N ILE A 7 24.17 -13.28 17.57
CA ILE A 7 23.13 -13.74 16.66
C ILE A 7 22.03 -14.38 17.51
N ARG A 8 20.96 -13.63 17.75
CA ARG A 8 19.77 -14.12 18.45
C ARG A 8 18.85 -14.75 17.42
N LYS A 9 18.48 -16.02 17.67
CA LYS A 9 17.42 -16.69 16.92
C LYS A 9 16.07 -16.08 17.30
N ILE A 10 15.72 -14.97 16.66
CA ILE A 10 14.36 -14.44 16.66
C ILE A 10 13.52 -15.37 15.77
N GLY A 11 12.47 -15.98 16.32
CA GLY A 11 11.56 -16.84 15.54
C GLY A 11 10.93 -16.08 14.37
N PHE A 12 10.40 -16.78 13.36
CA PHE A 12 9.75 -16.15 12.22
C PHE A 12 8.60 -15.24 12.68
N ALA A 13 8.63 -13.97 12.25
CA ALA A 13 7.64 -12.94 12.57
C ALA A 13 7.47 -12.59 14.07
N ASN A 14 8.38 -13.04 14.95
CA ASN A 14 8.22 -12.79 16.39
C ASN A 14 8.38 -11.31 16.76
N ASP A 15 9.11 -10.54 15.95
CA ASP A 15 9.28 -9.09 16.12
C ASP A 15 8.09 -8.29 15.57
N LEU A 16 7.37 -8.79 14.56
CA LEU A 16 6.13 -8.17 14.07
C LEU A 16 5.01 -8.22 15.13
N LEU A 17 5.08 -9.22 16.01
CA LEU A 17 4.16 -9.43 17.13
C LEU A 17 4.65 -8.75 18.42
N GLN A 18 5.88 -8.22 18.43
CA GLN A 18 6.36 -7.42 19.55
C GLN A 18 5.99 -5.98 19.30
N ILE A 19 5.08 -5.47 20.12
CA ILE A 19 4.67 -4.07 20.05
C ILE A 19 5.85 -3.23 20.51
N LYS A 20 6.59 -2.68 19.55
CA LYS A 20 7.62 -1.68 19.78
C LYS A 20 7.00 -0.29 19.60
N HIS A 21 7.69 0.76 20.03
CA HIS A 21 7.28 2.11 19.66
C HIS A 21 7.90 2.42 18.31
N PHE A 22 7.12 2.87 17.33
CA PHE A 22 7.71 3.39 16.11
C PHE A 22 8.44 4.70 16.39
N ASN A 23 9.63 4.81 15.84
CA ASN A 23 10.26 6.10 15.63
C ASN A 23 9.48 6.88 14.56
N ILE A 24 9.54 8.22 14.59
CA ILE A 24 8.87 9.06 13.61
C ILE A 24 9.36 8.76 12.18
N ALA A 25 10.64 8.41 12.03
CA ALA A 25 11.21 8.00 10.75
C ALA A 25 10.62 6.67 10.23
N GLU A 26 10.39 5.70 11.11
CA GLU A 26 9.77 4.42 10.74
C GLU A 26 8.30 4.63 10.34
N TRP A 27 7.59 5.51 11.05
CA TRP A 27 6.24 5.90 10.68
C TRP A 27 6.21 6.64 9.33
N PHE A 28 7.12 7.59 9.11
CA PHE A 28 7.20 8.34 7.85
C PHE A 28 7.51 7.42 6.66
N PHE A 29 8.38 6.42 6.86
CA PHE A 29 8.62 5.38 5.87
C PHE A 29 7.34 4.59 5.57
N LEU A 30 6.60 4.18 6.59
CA LEU A 30 5.33 3.46 6.42
C LEU A 30 4.26 4.31 5.72
N PHE A 31 4.23 5.61 6.02
CA PHE A 31 3.37 6.58 5.37
C PHE A 31 3.70 6.69 3.87
N PHE A 32 4.97 6.86 3.52
CA PHE A 32 5.39 6.90 2.12
C PHE A 32 5.11 5.58 1.38
N LEU A 33 5.36 4.46 2.06
CA LEU A 33 5.07 3.13 1.55
C LEU A 33 3.56 2.94 1.27
N SER A 34 2.68 3.56 2.05
CA SER A 34 1.25 3.55 1.76
C SER A 34 0.88 4.35 0.51
N GLY A 35 1.57 5.47 0.23
CA GLY A 35 1.40 6.21 -1.02
C GLY A 35 1.86 5.40 -2.24
N HIS A 36 3.04 4.79 -2.14
CA HIS A 36 3.53 3.89 -3.18
C HIS A 36 2.60 2.68 -3.42
N LEU A 37 1.98 2.16 -2.36
CA LEU A 37 1.01 1.08 -2.50
C LEU A 37 -0.23 1.52 -3.29
N ILE A 38 -0.72 2.75 -3.07
CA ILE A 38 -1.84 3.31 -3.83
C ILE A 38 -1.46 3.46 -5.30
N ASP A 39 -0.28 4.00 -5.57
CA ASP A 39 0.27 4.18 -6.91
C ASP A 39 0.36 2.85 -7.67
N GLU A 40 0.99 1.83 -7.08
CA GLU A 40 1.10 0.48 -7.67
C GLU A 40 -0.26 -0.16 -7.95
N ILE A 41 -1.20 -0.10 -7.01
CA ILE A 41 -2.55 -0.65 -7.21
C ILE A 41 -3.28 0.07 -8.36
N THR A 42 -3.03 1.36 -8.50
CA THR A 42 -3.62 2.22 -9.53
C THR A 42 -2.99 1.90 -10.90
N GLU A 43 -1.66 1.85 -10.99
CA GLU A 43 -0.91 1.48 -12.20
C GLU A 43 -1.30 0.09 -12.71
N PHE A 44 -1.40 -0.90 -11.83
CA PHE A 44 -1.75 -2.26 -12.24
C PHE A 44 -3.20 -2.41 -12.70
N ARG A 45 -4.09 -1.52 -12.30
CA ARG A 45 -5.45 -1.44 -12.85
C ARG A 45 -5.55 -0.56 -14.10
N LEU A 46 -4.49 0.19 -14.42
CA LEU A 46 -4.38 1.09 -15.56
C LEU A 46 -3.75 0.43 -16.80
N ILE A 47 -4.49 -0.54 -17.34
CA ILE A 47 -4.72 -0.59 -18.81
C ILE A 47 -5.97 0.27 -19.12
N SER A 48 -6.21 1.34 -18.36
CA SER A 48 -7.44 2.15 -18.36
C SER A 48 -7.09 3.64 -18.51
N ASN A 49 -6.62 4.00 -19.70
CA ASN A 49 -6.03 5.28 -20.13
C ASN A 49 -6.76 6.62 -19.86
N THR A 50 -7.56 6.83 -18.81
CA THR A 50 -8.37 8.06 -18.74
C THR A 50 -8.68 8.66 -17.37
N CYS A 51 -8.43 7.96 -16.26
CA CYS A 51 -9.08 8.34 -14.99
C CYS A 51 -8.12 8.84 -13.89
N SER A 52 -6.80 8.74 -14.08
CA SER A 52 -5.79 9.21 -13.10
C SER A 52 -5.71 10.71 -12.89
N PHE A 53 -6.34 11.48 -13.77
CA PHE A 53 -6.10 12.91 -13.82
C PHE A 53 -7.26 13.74 -13.29
N PHE A 54 -8.43 13.19 -12.95
CA PHE A 54 -9.60 14.03 -12.66
C PHE A 54 -9.41 14.97 -11.46
N ILE A 55 -8.97 14.45 -10.31
CA ILE A 55 -8.74 15.28 -9.11
C ILE A 55 -7.49 16.16 -9.29
N PRO A 56 -6.35 15.64 -9.76
CA PRO A 56 -5.19 16.47 -10.07
C PRO A 56 -5.45 17.58 -11.09
N GLN A 57 -6.22 17.33 -12.17
CA GLN A 57 -6.59 18.34 -13.18
C GLN A 57 -7.47 19.41 -12.57
N ASN A 58 -8.52 19.04 -11.82
CA ASN A 58 -9.37 20.05 -11.17
C ASN A 58 -8.58 20.95 -10.22
N ILE A 59 -7.58 20.40 -9.52
CA ILE A 59 -6.66 21.18 -8.68
C ILE A 59 -5.76 22.05 -9.56
N SER A 60 -5.22 21.53 -10.66
CA SER A 60 -4.35 22.26 -11.58
C SER A 60 -5.06 23.42 -12.26
N ASP A 61 -6.29 23.19 -12.74
CA ASP A 61 -7.17 24.19 -13.34
C ASP A 61 -7.52 25.29 -12.34
N TYR A 62 -7.84 24.91 -11.09
CA TYR A 62 -8.09 25.86 -10.01
C TYR A 62 -6.86 26.70 -9.67
N LEU A 63 -5.67 26.10 -9.70
CA LEU A 63 -4.39 26.79 -9.48
C LEU A 63 -3.86 27.51 -10.73
N SER A 64 -4.55 27.38 -11.87
CA SER A 64 -4.13 27.93 -13.18
C SER A 64 -2.73 27.49 -13.60
N ILE A 65 -2.35 26.26 -13.25
CA ILE A 65 -1.07 25.64 -13.62
C ILE A 65 -1.34 24.75 -14.84
N HIS A 66 -0.84 25.15 -16.00
CA HIS A 66 -1.02 24.41 -17.27
C HIS A 66 0.29 23.87 -17.85
N THR A 67 1.37 23.92 -17.06
CA THR A 67 2.65 23.33 -17.45
C THR A 67 2.64 21.85 -17.12
N ALA A 68 3.05 20.98 -18.05
CA ALA A 68 3.11 19.53 -17.85
C ALA A 68 3.82 19.13 -16.54
N PHE A 69 4.97 19.76 -16.24
CA PHE A 69 5.69 19.52 -14.99
C PHE A 69 4.87 19.84 -13.72
N GLY A 70 4.04 20.88 -13.77
CA GLY A 70 3.21 21.29 -12.65
C GLY A 70 2.04 20.33 -12.41
N GLU A 71 1.42 19.85 -13.49
CA GLU A 71 0.37 18.83 -13.42
C GLU A 71 0.91 17.52 -12.84
N ASP A 72 2.08 17.06 -13.29
CA ASP A 72 2.75 15.87 -12.78
C ASP A 72 3.12 16.01 -11.29
N LEU A 73 3.59 17.19 -10.88
CA LEU A 73 3.93 17.47 -9.49
C LEU A 73 2.70 17.48 -8.58
N ILE A 74 1.56 18.00 -9.06
CA ILE A 74 0.28 17.95 -8.34
C ILE A 74 -0.21 16.51 -8.23
N ALA A 75 -0.15 15.74 -9.31
CA ALA A 75 -0.55 14.32 -9.29
C ALA A 75 0.31 13.51 -8.31
N ALA A 76 1.63 13.69 -8.35
CA ALA A 76 2.55 13.05 -7.41
C ALA A 76 2.28 13.50 -5.96
N ALA A 77 2.06 14.80 -5.72
CA ALA A 77 1.74 15.30 -4.39
C ALA A 77 0.42 14.72 -3.87
N TYR A 78 -0.57 14.57 -4.74
CA TYR A 78 -1.86 13.97 -4.41
C TYR A 78 -1.73 12.50 -4.00
N LEU A 79 -1.04 11.69 -4.81
CA LEU A 79 -0.84 10.26 -4.57
C LEU A 79 0.03 9.96 -3.35
N PHE A 80 1.14 10.69 -3.17
CA PHE A 80 2.13 10.38 -2.13
C PHE A 80 1.91 11.11 -0.80
N PHE A 81 1.10 12.18 -0.78
CA PHE A 81 0.84 12.92 0.45
C PHE A 81 -0.65 13.00 0.79
N ILE A 82 -1.50 13.50 -0.12
CA ILE A 82 -2.91 13.77 0.21
C ILE A 82 -3.66 12.48 0.54
N LEU A 83 -3.56 11.47 -0.33
CA LEU A 83 -4.26 10.20 -0.13
C LEU A 83 -3.75 9.43 1.11
N PRO A 84 -2.43 9.25 1.32
CA PRO A 84 -1.91 8.71 2.57
C PRO A 84 -2.39 9.49 3.79
N VAL A 85 -2.39 10.83 3.75
CA VAL A 85 -2.90 11.64 4.87
C VAL A 85 -4.35 11.28 5.20
N ILE A 86 -5.23 11.19 4.19
CA ILE A 86 -6.64 10.80 4.40
C ILE A 86 -6.71 9.41 5.03
N LEU A 87 -5.94 8.48 4.50
CA LEU A 87 -5.90 7.08 4.92
C LEU A 87 -5.39 6.90 6.36
N TRP A 88 -4.47 7.75 6.81
CA TRP A 88 -3.93 7.74 8.18
C TRP A 88 -4.76 8.56 9.17
N ILE A 89 -5.32 9.70 8.75
CA ILE A 89 -6.11 10.59 9.62
C ILE A 89 -7.52 10.07 9.83
N LEU A 90 -8.17 9.48 8.82
CA LEU A 90 -9.56 9.03 8.93
C LEU A 90 -9.74 7.98 10.05
N PRO A 91 -8.91 6.92 10.17
CA PRO A 91 -9.01 5.99 11.27
C PRO A 91 -8.73 6.65 12.63
N TYR A 92 -7.82 7.64 12.69
CA TYR A 92 -7.59 8.43 13.91
C TYR A 92 -8.85 9.22 14.32
N CYS A 93 -9.50 9.88 13.38
CA CYS A 93 -10.75 10.62 13.63
C CYS A 93 -11.85 9.69 14.16
N LEU A 94 -11.99 8.47 13.63
CA LEU A 94 -12.94 7.48 14.13
C LEU A 94 -12.66 7.06 15.58
N ILE A 95 -11.39 6.88 15.94
CA ILE A 95 -10.99 6.58 17.31
C ILE A 95 -11.32 7.77 18.23
N SER A 96 -11.00 8.99 17.82
CA SER A 96 -11.28 10.22 18.57
C SER A 96 -12.77 10.39 18.85
N LEU A 97 -13.61 10.17 17.83
CA LEU A 97 -15.09 10.21 17.94
C LEU A 97 -15.63 9.16 18.93
N SER A 98 -14.95 8.03 19.07
CA SER A 98 -15.36 6.94 19.97
C SER A 98 -15.05 7.19 21.46
N ARG A 99 -14.69 8.43 21.83
CA ARG A 99 -14.31 8.86 23.20
C ARG A 99 -13.07 8.15 23.75
N MET A 100 -12.28 7.48 22.90
CA MET A 100 -10.95 7.01 23.26
C MET A 100 -10.00 8.21 23.24
N ARG A 101 -9.52 8.62 24.41
CA ARG A 101 -8.55 9.71 24.55
C ARG A 101 -7.16 9.22 24.19
N ILE A 102 -6.84 9.22 22.90
CA ILE A 102 -5.52 8.87 22.37
C ILE A 102 -4.96 10.11 21.67
N SER A 103 -3.74 10.52 22.05
CA SER A 103 -3.06 11.61 21.36
C SER A 103 -2.68 11.19 19.93
N LEU A 104 -2.64 12.12 18.99
CA LEU A 104 -2.23 11.81 17.62
C LEU A 104 -0.84 11.15 17.60
N GLY A 105 0.09 11.64 18.42
CA GLY A 105 1.44 11.05 18.54
C GLY A 105 1.43 9.59 18.97
N ASP A 106 0.59 9.23 19.96
CA ASP A 106 0.45 7.84 20.40
C ASP A 106 -0.23 6.98 19.34
N TYR A 107 -1.24 7.53 18.65
CA TYR A 107 -1.87 6.86 17.52
C TYR A 107 -0.84 6.48 16.45
N LEU A 108 -0.03 7.43 15.99
CA LEU A 108 0.98 7.19 14.96
C LEU A 108 2.08 6.22 15.43
N LYS A 109 2.42 6.21 16.72
CA LYS A 109 3.48 5.34 17.25
C LYS A 109 3.04 3.89 17.51
N TYR A 110 1.81 3.69 17.99
CA TYR A 110 1.32 2.37 18.41
C TYR A 110 0.35 1.75 17.41
N PHE A 111 -0.61 2.53 16.93
CA PHE A 111 -1.71 1.99 16.12
C PHE A 111 -1.30 1.77 14.66
N SER A 112 -0.24 2.43 14.19
CA SER A 112 0.32 2.19 12.85
C SER A 112 0.79 0.74 12.63
N GLN A 113 1.13 0.02 13.70
CA GLN A 113 1.47 -1.41 13.62
C GLN A 113 0.33 -2.28 13.13
N ILE A 114 -0.90 -1.84 13.34
CA ILE A 114 -2.10 -2.56 12.91
C ILE A 114 -2.16 -2.66 11.39
N PHE A 115 -1.61 -1.68 10.66
CA PHE A 115 -1.72 -1.62 9.20
C PHE A 115 -0.55 -2.31 8.48
N ILE A 116 0.56 -2.56 9.17
CA ILE A 116 1.75 -3.19 8.56
C ILE A 116 1.44 -4.54 7.93
N PRO A 117 0.75 -5.47 8.61
CA PRO A 117 0.46 -6.76 7.99
C PRO A 117 -0.36 -6.60 6.70
N ILE A 118 -1.31 -5.66 6.68
CA ILE A 118 -2.12 -5.36 5.49
C ILE A 118 -1.23 -4.88 4.34
N ILE A 119 -0.44 -3.83 4.58
CA ILE A 119 0.47 -3.23 3.59
C ILE A 119 1.42 -4.30 3.04
N VAL A 120 2.08 -5.07 3.91
CA VAL A 120 3.02 -6.13 3.51
C VAL A 120 2.33 -7.20 2.66
N THR A 121 1.16 -7.69 3.09
CA THR A 121 0.45 -8.72 2.33
C THR A 121 -0.02 -8.23 0.97
N LEU A 122 -0.44 -6.97 0.86
CA LEU A 122 -0.80 -6.36 -0.41
C LEU A 122 0.41 -6.26 -1.34
N PHE A 123 1.56 -5.77 -0.86
CA PHE A 123 2.80 -5.77 -1.65
C PHE A 123 3.21 -7.16 -2.11
N VAL A 124 3.09 -8.18 -1.24
CA VAL A 124 3.36 -9.57 -1.64
C VAL A 124 2.43 -9.99 -2.78
N GLY A 125 1.14 -9.67 -2.71
CA GLY A 125 0.20 -9.93 -3.80
C GLY A 125 0.58 -9.23 -5.10
N LEU A 126 0.98 -7.96 -5.03
CA LEU A 126 1.42 -7.16 -6.17
C LEU A 126 2.72 -7.70 -6.79
N ILE A 127 3.73 -8.03 -5.98
CA ILE A 127 4.99 -8.59 -6.47
C ILE A 127 4.77 -9.93 -7.17
N ILE A 128 3.93 -10.82 -6.60
CA ILE A 128 3.59 -12.10 -7.25
C ILE A 128 2.96 -11.83 -8.63
N PHE A 129 2.09 -10.82 -8.72
CA PHE A 129 1.47 -10.42 -9.97
C PHE A 129 2.49 -9.84 -10.97
N GLU A 130 3.34 -8.91 -10.54
CA GLU A 130 4.40 -8.31 -11.34
C GLU A 130 5.35 -9.38 -11.91
N VAL A 131 5.75 -10.34 -11.09
CA VAL A 131 6.57 -11.47 -11.54
C VAL A 131 5.78 -12.30 -12.57
N ALA A 132 4.53 -12.64 -12.28
CA ALA A 132 3.70 -13.45 -13.18
C ALA A 132 3.49 -12.81 -14.56
N THR A 133 3.31 -11.49 -14.64
CA THR A 133 3.16 -10.77 -15.91
C THR A 133 4.46 -10.69 -16.71
N LYS A 134 5.62 -10.72 -16.02
CA LYS A 134 6.95 -10.68 -16.64
C LYS A 134 7.50 -12.05 -17.05
N ILE A 135 6.96 -13.16 -16.54
CA ILE A 135 7.37 -14.54 -16.91
C ILE A 135 7.44 -14.77 -18.44
N PRO A 136 6.47 -14.35 -19.26
CA PRO A 136 6.53 -14.56 -20.71
C PRO A 136 7.73 -13.91 -21.40
N TYR A 137 8.30 -12.86 -20.78
CA TYR A 137 9.44 -12.10 -21.29
C TYR A 137 10.78 -12.55 -20.69
N TYR A 138 10.77 -13.51 -19.76
CA TYR A 138 11.96 -13.97 -19.05
C TYR A 138 13.09 -14.39 -20.00
N LYS A 139 12.74 -15.02 -21.13
CA LYS A 139 13.72 -15.41 -22.16
C LYS A 139 14.50 -14.23 -22.75
N TYR A 140 13.93 -13.02 -22.77
CA TYR A 140 14.61 -11.83 -23.27
C TYR A 140 15.43 -11.15 -22.17
N ILE A 141 14.95 -11.18 -20.92
CA ILE A 141 15.64 -10.62 -19.74
C ILE A 141 17.00 -11.30 -19.51
N VAL A 142 17.11 -12.60 -19.76
CA VAL A 142 18.37 -13.35 -19.60
C VAL A 142 19.42 -12.92 -20.63
N HIS A 143 19.00 -12.56 -21.84
CA HIS A 143 19.90 -12.15 -22.92
C HIS A 143 20.26 -10.67 -22.87
N ASP A 144 19.39 -9.84 -22.29
CA ASP A 144 19.60 -8.41 -22.10
C ASP A 144 19.14 -8.00 -20.69
N VAL A 145 20.06 -8.12 -19.73
CA VAL A 145 19.84 -7.81 -18.31
C VAL A 145 19.50 -6.33 -18.10
N ARG A 146 19.97 -5.44 -18.99
CA ARG A 146 19.64 -4.01 -18.94
C ARG A 146 18.26 -3.71 -19.55
N GLY A 147 17.73 -4.61 -20.38
CA GLY A 147 16.41 -4.51 -20.99
C GLY A 147 16.31 -3.49 -22.12
N ILE A 148 17.40 -2.83 -22.52
CA ILE A 148 17.40 -1.75 -23.52
C ILE A 148 17.06 -2.28 -24.91
N GLU A 149 17.72 -3.36 -25.34
CA GLU A 149 17.50 -3.99 -26.64
C GLU A 149 16.15 -4.71 -26.67
N THR A 150 15.76 -5.32 -25.54
CA THR A 150 14.45 -5.97 -25.39
C THR A 150 13.30 -4.97 -25.53
N ILE A 151 13.39 -3.80 -24.88
CA ILE A 151 12.37 -2.74 -24.98
C ILE A 151 12.33 -2.19 -26.41
N GLN A 152 13.48 -1.92 -27.03
CA GLN A 152 13.52 -1.47 -28.43
C GLN A 152 12.89 -2.48 -29.38
N ALA A 153 13.15 -3.78 -29.19
CA ALA A 153 12.55 -4.84 -29.98
C ALA A 153 11.02 -4.97 -29.77
N ILE A 154 10.52 -4.68 -28.57
CA ILE A 154 9.07 -4.60 -28.31
C ILE A 154 8.46 -3.38 -29.01
N LEU A 155 9.08 -2.20 -28.89
CA LEU A 155 8.60 -0.96 -29.50
C LEU A 155 8.60 -1.02 -31.03
N ASN A 156 9.61 -1.68 -31.62
CA ASN A 156 9.74 -1.89 -33.05
C ASN A 156 8.86 -3.05 -33.57
N GLY A 157 8.06 -3.68 -32.71
CA GLY A 157 7.16 -4.79 -33.07
C GLY A 157 7.84 -6.12 -33.37
N GLN A 158 9.15 -6.24 -33.12
CA GLN A 158 9.93 -7.47 -33.31
C GLN A 158 9.60 -8.52 -32.24
N ILE A 159 9.21 -8.07 -31.04
CA ILE A 159 8.69 -8.93 -29.97
C ILE A 159 7.21 -8.63 -29.77
N ALA A 160 6.34 -9.59 -30.09
CA ALA A 160 4.92 -9.48 -29.82
C ALA A 160 4.63 -9.52 -28.31
N VAL A 161 3.97 -8.48 -27.79
CA VAL A 161 3.48 -8.43 -26.41
C VAL A 161 2.40 -9.51 -26.27
N LYS A 162 2.74 -10.60 -25.56
CA LYS A 162 1.81 -11.71 -25.38
C LYS A 162 0.69 -11.27 -24.46
N ARG A 163 -0.53 -11.15 -25.00
CA ARG A 163 -1.71 -10.89 -24.19
C ARG A 163 -1.89 -12.04 -23.21
N LEU A 164 -1.97 -11.69 -21.92
CA LEU A 164 -2.32 -12.67 -20.90
C LEU A 164 -3.75 -13.19 -21.16
N PRO A 165 -4.03 -14.46 -20.82
CA PRO A 165 -5.36 -15.00 -20.98
C PRO A 165 -6.35 -14.23 -20.09
N THR A 166 -7.60 -14.10 -20.53
CA THR A 166 -8.62 -13.30 -19.83
C THR A 166 -8.91 -13.77 -18.40
N TRP A 167 -8.72 -15.07 -18.11
CA TRP A 167 -8.87 -15.61 -16.75
C TRP A 167 -7.79 -15.10 -15.77
N SER A 168 -6.65 -14.62 -16.27
CA SER A 168 -5.55 -14.15 -15.43
C SER A 168 -5.99 -12.96 -14.55
N GLN A 169 -6.76 -12.03 -15.10
CA GLN A 169 -7.32 -10.88 -14.36
C GLN A 169 -8.16 -11.31 -13.16
N TRP A 170 -8.97 -12.37 -13.31
CA TRP A 170 -9.76 -12.95 -12.22
C TRP A 170 -8.87 -13.63 -11.19
N ALA A 171 -7.87 -14.39 -11.63
CA ALA A 171 -6.91 -15.04 -10.73
C ALA A 171 -6.14 -13.99 -9.89
N PHE A 172 -5.73 -12.87 -10.48
CA PHE A 172 -5.05 -11.80 -9.77
C PHE A 172 -5.95 -11.07 -8.78
N SER A 173 -7.21 -10.80 -9.17
CA SER A 173 -8.19 -10.22 -8.25
C SER A 173 -8.44 -11.12 -7.05
N LEU A 174 -8.53 -12.44 -7.28
CA LEU A 174 -8.67 -13.43 -6.21
C LEU A 174 -7.43 -13.50 -5.32
N LEU A 175 -6.23 -13.46 -5.89
CA LEU A 175 -4.98 -13.45 -5.14
C LEU A 175 -4.87 -12.21 -4.24
N LEU A 176 -5.18 -11.04 -4.78
CA LEU A 176 -5.16 -9.77 -4.03
C LEU A 176 -6.20 -9.79 -2.91
N LEU A 177 -7.39 -10.36 -3.15
CA LEU A 177 -8.40 -10.56 -2.11
C LEU A 177 -7.89 -11.50 -1.00
N LEU A 178 -7.32 -12.64 -1.35
CA LEU A 178 -6.81 -13.62 -0.37
C LEU A 178 -5.67 -13.03 0.46
N THR A 179 -4.71 -12.35 -0.16
CA THR A 179 -3.62 -11.68 0.55
C THR A 179 -4.14 -10.60 1.49
N THR A 180 -5.12 -9.80 1.06
CA THR A 180 -5.79 -8.81 1.91
C THR A 180 -6.45 -9.44 3.13
N ILE A 181 -7.19 -10.56 2.95
CA ILE A 181 -7.83 -11.29 4.05
C ILE A 181 -6.78 -11.78 5.06
N ILE A 182 -5.66 -12.33 4.57
CA ILE A 182 -4.54 -12.77 5.41
C ILE A 182 -3.98 -11.58 6.20
N GLY A 183 -3.79 -10.43 5.55
CA GLY A 183 -3.34 -9.18 6.18
C GLY A 183 -4.26 -8.75 7.32
N ILE A 184 -5.58 -8.76 7.11
CA ILE A 184 -6.57 -8.43 8.14
C ILE A 184 -6.50 -9.42 9.31
N VAL A 185 -6.42 -10.73 9.05
CA VAL A 185 -6.35 -11.76 10.09
C VAL A 185 -5.08 -11.61 10.94
N ILE A 186 -3.93 -11.31 10.33
CA ILE A 186 -2.69 -11.06 11.06
C ILE A 186 -2.81 -9.76 11.86
N SER A 187 -3.42 -8.72 11.29
CA SER A 187 -3.65 -7.44 11.98
C SER A 187 -4.51 -7.61 13.23
N PHE A 188 -5.49 -8.52 13.24
CA PHE A 188 -6.26 -8.85 14.44
C PHE A 188 -5.41 -9.45 15.56
N LYS A 189 -4.36 -10.21 15.24
CA LYS A 189 -3.41 -10.71 16.23
C LYS A 189 -2.59 -9.57 16.83
N VAL A 190 -2.16 -8.61 16.01
CA VAL A 190 -1.46 -7.39 16.46
C VAL A 190 -2.36 -6.56 17.39
N ILE A 191 -3.62 -6.33 17.02
CA ILE A 191 -4.59 -5.62 17.85
C ILE A 191 -4.78 -6.31 19.20
N ARG A 192 -4.90 -7.65 19.22
CA ARG A 192 -5.04 -8.40 20.47
C ARG A 192 -3.87 -8.13 21.41
N GLN A 193 -2.64 -8.12 20.89
CA GLN A 193 -1.45 -7.81 21.68
C GLN A 193 -1.45 -6.35 22.15
N LEU A 194 -1.98 -5.44 21.33
CA LEU A 194 -2.01 -4.00 21.62
C LEU A 194 -2.99 -3.68 22.72
N VAL A 195 -4.17 -4.29 22.68
CA VAL A 195 -5.18 -4.22 23.75
C VAL A 195 -4.61 -4.73 25.08
N LEU A 196 -3.88 -5.86 25.06
CA LEU A 196 -3.26 -6.43 26.26
C LEU A 196 -2.16 -5.51 26.83
N LYS A 197 -1.29 -4.98 25.97
CA LYS A 197 -0.15 -4.14 26.39
C LYS A 197 -0.59 -2.77 26.91
N LEU A 198 -1.54 -2.12 26.24
CA LEU A 198 -2.04 -0.79 26.59
C LEU A 198 -3.21 -0.83 27.59
N LYS A 199 -3.62 -2.03 28.05
CA LYS A 199 -4.73 -2.26 28.99
C LYS A 199 -6.02 -1.55 28.55
N ILE A 200 -6.33 -1.60 27.26
CA ILE A 200 -7.51 -0.92 26.69
C ILE A 200 -8.77 -1.69 27.09
N GLN A 201 -9.55 -1.16 28.03
CA GLN A 201 -10.76 -1.81 28.53
C GLN A 201 -12.03 -1.41 27.77
N LYS A 202 -12.12 -0.18 27.26
CA LYS A 202 -13.31 0.35 26.57
C LYS A 202 -13.11 0.35 25.05
N ASN A 203 -14.20 0.11 24.32
CA ASN A 203 -14.29 0.21 22.85
C ASN A 203 -13.26 -0.60 22.06
N LYS A 204 -12.78 -1.74 22.60
CA LYS A 204 -11.85 -2.65 21.91
C LYS A 204 -12.34 -3.11 20.53
N GLN A 205 -13.67 -3.22 20.35
CA GLN A 205 -14.28 -3.63 19.07
C GLN A 205 -13.96 -2.65 17.93
N LEU A 206 -13.87 -1.34 18.24
CA LEU A 206 -13.54 -0.34 17.25
C LEU A 206 -12.13 -0.53 16.69
N LEU A 207 -11.19 -1.02 17.50
CA LEU A 207 -9.83 -1.30 17.03
C LEU A 207 -9.81 -2.43 15.97
N TYR A 208 -10.66 -3.45 16.13
CA TYR A 208 -10.83 -4.51 15.14
C TYR A 208 -11.49 -4.06 13.84
N SER A 209 -12.21 -2.93 13.85
CA SER A 209 -12.75 -2.34 12.62
C SER A 209 -11.70 -1.58 11.81
N LEU A 210 -10.61 -1.10 12.42
CA LEU A 210 -9.62 -0.25 11.74
C LEU A 210 -8.97 -0.92 10.52
N PRO A 211 -8.50 -2.19 10.56
CA PRO A 211 -7.98 -2.88 9.39
C PRO A 211 -8.98 -2.92 8.22
N ILE A 212 -10.25 -3.14 8.54
CA ILE A 212 -11.32 -3.26 7.54
C ILE A 212 -11.58 -1.89 6.91
N ILE A 213 -11.66 -0.84 7.74
CA ILE A 213 -11.87 0.53 7.26
C ILE A 213 -10.71 0.98 6.41
N PHE A 214 -9.48 0.68 6.81
CA PHE A 214 -8.27 0.98 6.05
C PHE A 214 -8.31 0.33 4.67
N VAL A 215 -8.64 -0.96 4.60
CA VAL A 215 -8.82 -1.68 3.33
C VAL A 215 -9.98 -1.10 2.52
N LEU A 216 -11.10 -0.73 3.17
CA LEU A 216 -12.26 -0.16 2.50
C LEU A 216 -11.93 1.21 1.89
N ILE A 217 -11.17 2.06 2.58
CA ILE A 217 -10.68 3.34 2.02
C ILE A 217 -9.85 3.07 0.77
N PHE A 218 -8.89 2.14 0.84
CA PHE A 218 -8.11 1.70 -0.32
C PHE A 218 -9.01 1.25 -1.48
N PHE A 219 -10.02 0.41 -1.22
CA PHE A 219 -10.92 -0.07 -2.27
C PHE A 219 -11.84 1.01 -2.82
N VAL A 220 -12.35 1.91 -1.97
CA VAL A 220 -13.20 3.03 -2.40
C VAL A 220 -12.42 3.99 -3.27
N ASP A 221 -11.17 4.28 -2.92
CA ASP A 221 -10.30 5.14 -3.72
C ASP A 221 -10.12 4.55 -5.13
N VAL A 222 -9.79 3.25 -5.19
CA VAL A 222 -9.68 2.50 -6.43
C VAL A 222 -11.00 2.40 -7.21
N LEU A 223 -12.16 2.38 -6.53
CA LEU A 223 -13.47 2.34 -7.19
C LEU A 223 -13.93 3.72 -7.68
N MET A 224 -13.70 4.77 -6.90
CA MET A 224 -13.94 6.16 -7.31
C MET A 224 -13.14 6.48 -8.57
N PHE A 225 -11.91 6.00 -8.63
CA PHE A 225 -11.06 6.06 -9.80
C PHE A 225 -11.64 5.36 -11.05
N ARG A 226 -12.57 4.41 -10.88
CA ARG A 226 -13.20 3.68 -11.98
C ARG A 226 -14.51 4.32 -12.48
N CYS A 227 -15.15 5.14 -11.63
CA CYS A 227 -16.48 5.71 -11.90
C CYS A 227 -16.44 7.06 -12.63
N PHE A 228 -15.25 7.61 -12.85
CA PHE A 228 -14.97 8.82 -13.62
C PHE A 228 -13.87 8.50 -14.62
#